data_AF-A0A382HQ37-F1
#
_entry.id   AF-A0A382HQ37-F1
#
_cell.length_a   1.000
_cell.length_b   1.000
_cell.length_c   1.000
_cell.angle_alpha   90.00
_cell.angle_beta   90.00
_cell.angle_gamma   90.00
#
_symmetry.space_group_name_H-M   'P 1'
#
loop_
_entity.id
_entity.type
_entity.pdbx_description
1 polymer ?
#
loop_
_entity_poly.entity_id
_entity_poly.type
_entity_poly.pdbx_seq_one_letter_code
_entity_poly.pdbx_strand_id
1 'polypeptide(L)'
;MAISFVAILTVACGMALVAKRFKLPYTVVLVAAGLIVSGLAAGRSEQSLGLSIELTPELLLQWFLPILLFEAAFHVNLKQFLENWRPILYLAIPGVIVGMLLTTG
;
A
#
# COMPACT_ATOMS: atom_id res chain seq x y z
N MET A 1 -25.03 0.81 13.71
CA MET A 1 -23.65 1.32 13.91
C MET A 1 -22.69 0.20 14.35
N ALA A 2 -22.97 -0.52 15.45
CA ALA A 2 -22.11 -1.61 15.92
C ALA A 2 -21.94 -2.78 14.92
N ILE A 3 -23.02 -3.22 14.26
CA ILE A 3 -23.02 -4.35 13.32
C ILE A 3 -22.08 -4.08 12.11
N SER A 4 -22.06 -2.85 11.59
CA SER A 4 -21.17 -2.46 10.48
C SER A 4 -19.71 -2.51 10.87
N PHE A 5 -19.38 -2.09 12.10
CA PHE A 5 -18.01 -2.13 12.61
C PHE A 5 -17.52 -3.57 12.82
N VAL A 6 -18.39 -4.44 13.37
CA VAL A 6 -18.09 -5.87 13.54
C VAL A 6 -17.90 -6.56 12.19
N ALA A 7 -18.70 -6.23 11.17
CA ALA A 7 -18.54 -6.77 9.83
C ALA A 7 -17.18 -6.38 9.21
N ILE A 8 -16.80 -5.10 9.29
CA ILE A 8 -15.50 -4.62 8.78
C ILE A 8 -14.34 -5.28 9.53
N LEU A 9 -14.43 -5.40 10.86
CA LEU A 9 -13.40 -6.06 11.67
C LEU A 9 -13.30 -7.56 11.35
N THR A 10 -14.41 -8.22 11.07
CA THR A 10 -14.43 -9.64 10.69
C THR A 10 -13.74 -9.86 9.34
N VAL A 11 -14.00 -8.98 8.36
CA VAL A 11 -13.30 -9.01 7.06
C VAL A 11 -11.81 -8.73 7.24
N ALA A 12 -11.44 -7.70 8.00
CA ALA A 12 -10.05 -7.37 8.28
C ALA A 12 -9.30 -8.52 8.99
N CYS A 13 -9.94 -9.15 9.99
CA CYS A 13 -9.40 -10.30 10.69
C CYS A 13 -9.27 -11.52 9.76
N GLY A 14 -10.27 -11.76 8.90
CA GLY A 14 -10.23 -12.81 7.88
C GLY A 14 -9.04 -12.62 6.93
N MET A 15 -8.82 -11.41 6.42
CA MET A 15 -7.67 -11.10 5.56
C MET A 15 -6.33 -11.26 6.30
N ALA A 16 -6.25 -10.83 7.56
CA ALA A 16 -5.04 -11.00 8.38
C ALA A 16 -4.71 -12.50 8.62
N LEU A 17 -5.74 -13.32 8.86
CA LEU A 17 -5.60 -14.78 8.99
C LEU A 17 -5.15 -15.43 7.68
N VAL A 18 -5.73 -15.04 6.55
CA VAL A 18 -5.31 -15.51 5.22
C VAL A 18 -3.85 -15.15 4.96
N ALA A 19 -3.45 -13.90 5.22
CA ALA A 19 -2.07 -13.47 5.05
C ALA A 19 -1.10 -14.29 5.90
N LYS A 20 -1.45 -14.53 7.17
CA LYS A 20 -0.66 -15.36 8.09
C LYS A 20 -0.60 -16.84 7.65
N ARG A 21 -1.70 -17.38 7.10
CA ARG A 21 -1.81 -18.79 6.67
C ARG A 21 -0.93 -19.10 5.47
N PHE A 22 -0.82 -18.16 4.53
CA PHE A 22 -0.01 -18.31 3.32
C PHE A 22 1.47 -17.89 3.50
N LYS A 23 1.84 -17.35 4.68
CA LYS A 23 3.19 -16.79 4.96
C LYS A 23 3.63 -15.75 3.91
N LEU A 24 2.67 -15.11 3.25
CA LEU A 24 2.95 -14.08 2.26
C LEU A 24 2.99 -12.71 2.96
N PRO A 25 3.86 -11.79 2.50
CA PRO A 25 3.87 -10.44 3.02
C PRO A 25 2.48 -9.81 2.83
N TYR A 26 2.02 -9.11 3.87
CA TYR A 26 0.67 -8.55 3.93
C TYR A 26 0.32 -7.72 2.68
N THR A 27 1.30 -6.95 2.17
CA THR A 27 1.16 -6.14 0.95
C THR A 27 0.78 -6.97 -0.27
N VAL A 28 1.37 -8.15 -0.48
CA VAL A 28 1.08 -9.00 -1.65
C VAL A 28 -0.33 -9.56 -1.57
N VAL A 29 -0.76 -9.96 -0.38
CA VAL A 29 -2.12 -10.49 -0.14
C VAL A 29 -3.17 -9.41 -0.36
N LEU A 30 -2.89 -8.18 0.08
CA LEU A 30 -3.78 -7.04 -0.10
C LEU A 30 -3.91 -6.65 -1.59
N VAL A 31 -2.81 -6.65 -2.34
CA VAL A 31 -2.83 -6.43 -3.80
C VAL A 31 -3.64 -7.51 -4.51
N ALA A 32 -3.43 -8.78 -4.18
CA ALA A 32 -4.20 -9.88 -4.77
C ALA A 32 -5.70 -9.78 -4.46
N ALA A 33 -6.05 -9.46 -3.22
CA ALA A 33 -7.44 -9.23 -2.84
C ALA A 33 -8.06 -8.06 -3.61
N GLY A 34 -7.34 -6.94 -3.76
CA GLY A 34 -7.78 -5.80 -4.58
C GLY A 34 -8.00 -6.17 -6.04
N LEU A 35 -7.10 -6.96 -6.64
CA LEU A 35 -7.24 -7.47 -8.01
C LEU A 35 -8.44 -8.40 -8.17
N ILE A 36 -8.68 -9.31 -7.21
CA ILE A 36 -9.85 -10.19 -7.22
C ILE A 36 -11.14 -9.38 -7.11
N VAL A 37 -11.20 -8.40 -6.21
CA VAL A 37 -12.37 -7.53 -6.05
C VAL A 37 -12.61 -6.71 -7.32
N SER A 38 -11.57 -6.12 -7.92
CA SER A 38 -11.66 -5.36 -9.16
C SER A 38 -12.11 -6.24 -10.34
N GLY A 39 -11.54 -7.45 -10.47
CA GLY A 39 -11.93 -8.40 -11.52
C GLY A 39 -13.35 -8.93 -11.36
N LEU A 40 -13.81 -9.16 -10.13
CA LEU A 40 -15.19 -9.57 -9.83
C LEU A 40 -16.19 -8.42 -10.04
N ALA A 41 -15.80 -7.18 -9.75
CA ALA A 41 -16.62 -5.98 -9.97
C ALA A 41 -16.81 -5.70 -11.47
N ALA A 42 -15.76 -5.85 -12.28
CA ALA A 42 -15.85 -5.70 -13.73
C ALA A 42 -16.83 -6.71 -14.39
N GLY A 43 -17.04 -7.87 -13.77
CA GLY A 43 -17.99 -8.90 -14.22
C GLY A 43 -19.44 -8.70 -13.76
N ARG A 44 -19.70 -7.82 -12.79
CA ARG A 44 -21.05 -7.54 -12.26
C ARG A 44 -21.25 -6.04 -12.15
N SER A 45 -21.93 -5.48 -13.16
CA SER A 45 -22.52 -4.13 -13.21
C SER A 45 -22.21 -3.27 -11.97
N GLU A 46 -21.26 -2.35 -12.17
CA GLU A 46 -20.68 -1.30 -11.31
C GLU A 46 -21.54 -0.74 -10.16
N GLN A 47 -22.87 -0.90 -10.22
CA GLN A 47 -23.86 -0.38 -9.29
C GLN A 47 -24.00 -1.19 -7.98
N SER A 48 -23.64 -2.48 -7.93
CA SER A 48 -24.02 -3.33 -6.78
C SER A 48 -23.13 -3.20 -5.54
N LEU A 49 -21.91 -2.68 -5.66
CA LEU A 49 -20.95 -2.61 -4.55
C LEU A 49 -20.82 -1.23 -3.92
N GLY A 50 -21.38 -0.17 -4.51
CA GLY A 50 -21.28 1.20 -3.98
C GLY A 50 -19.83 1.70 -3.77
N LEU A 51 -18.86 1.00 -4.37
CA LEU A 51 -17.43 1.20 -4.23
C LEU A 51 -16.87 1.84 -5.51
N SER A 52 -17.51 2.91 -5.99
CA SER A 52 -16.94 3.79 -7.01
C SER A 52 -15.86 4.67 -6.36
N ILE A 53 -14.89 4.04 -5.70
CA ILE A 53 -13.68 4.72 -5.22
C ILE A 53 -12.71 4.68 -6.38
N GLU A 54 -12.81 5.68 -7.26
CA GLU A 54 -11.71 5.96 -8.18
C GLU A 54 -10.53 6.46 -7.36
N LEU A 55 -9.46 5.66 -7.33
CA LEU A 55 -8.17 6.07 -6.78
C LEU A 55 -7.54 7.08 -7.73
N THR A 56 -7.98 8.34 -7.64
CA THR A 56 -7.43 9.43 -8.42
C THR A 56 -6.01 9.74 -7.92
N PRO A 57 -5.05 10.05 -8.82
CA PRO A 57 -3.68 10.40 -8.43
C PRO A 57 -3.62 11.51 -7.38
N GLU A 58 -4.55 12.46 -7.41
CA GLU A 58 -4.66 13.56 -6.46
C GLU A 58 -4.91 13.02 -5.04
N LEU A 59 -5.81 12.06 -4.88
CA LEU A 59 -6.07 11.45 -3.57
C LEU A 59 -4.83 10.70 -3.06
N LEU A 60 -4.20 9.90 -3.93
CA LEU A 60 -3.01 9.12 -3.57
C LEU A 60 -1.84 10.02 -3.18
N LEU A 61 -1.52 11.03 -3.98
CA LEU A 61 -0.37 11.89 -3.78
C LEU A 61 -0.59 12.93 -2.67
N GLN A 62 -1.82 13.45 -2.51
CA GLN A 62 -2.12 14.50 -1.54
C GLN A 62 -2.39 13.95 -0.14
N TRP A 63 -3.06 12.79 -0.02
CA TRP A 63 -3.49 12.25 1.27
C TRP A 63 -2.69 11.01 1.66
N PHE A 64 -2.66 9.99 0.81
CA PHE A 64 -2.00 8.73 1.18
C PHE A 64 -0.49 8.87 1.27
N LEU A 65 0.15 9.53 0.31
CA LEU A 65 1.60 9.64 0.27
C LEU A 65 2.16 10.38 1.49
N PRO A 66 1.62 11.53 1.95
CA PRO A 66 2.07 12.14 3.19
C PRO A 66 1.88 11.24 4.41
N ILE A 67 0.69 10.64 4.59
CA ILE A 67 0.42 9.75 5.74
C ILE A 67 1.39 8.56 5.76
N LEU A 68 1.59 7.90 4.61
CA LEU A 68 2.48 6.74 4.50
C LEU A 68 3.96 7.13 4.64
N LEU A 69 4.37 8.27 4.08
CA LEU A 69 5.75 8.74 4.17
C LEU A 69 6.10 9.15 5.61
N PHE A 70 5.19 9.80 6.32
CA PHE A 70 5.37 10.10 7.74
C PHE A 70 5.39 8.82 8.59
N GLU A 71 4.46 7.89 8.37
CA GLU A 71 4.43 6.60 9.07
C GLU A 71 5.74 5.83 8.88
N ALA A 72 6.24 5.74 7.65
CA ALA A 72 7.53 5.13 7.37
C ALA A 72 8.69 5.88 8.05
N ALA A 73 8.71 7.22 7.98
CA ALA A 73 9.75 8.03 8.61
C ALA A 73 9.79 7.88 10.14
N PHE A 74 8.63 7.75 10.81
CA PHE A 74 8.55 7.51 12.24
C PHE A 74 9.04 6.11 12.65
N HIS A 75 8.93 5.11 11.77
CA HIS A 75 9.44 3.76 12.04
C HIS A 75 10.95 3.61 11.79
N VAL A 76 11.59 4.56 11.10
CA VAL A 76 13.04 4.54 10.87
C VAL A 76 13.81 4.89 12.14
N ASN A 77 14.84 4.11 12.46
CA ASN A 77 15.76 4.45 13.54
C ASN A 77 16.65 5.63 13.14
N LEU A 78 16.36 6.81 13.71
CA LEU A 78 17.06 8.06 13.38
C LEU A 78 18.57 7.98 13.62
N LYS A 79 19.02 7.28 14.67
CA LYS A 79 20.46 7.15 14.98
C LYS A 79 21.20 6.37 13.90
N GLN A 80 20.68 5.19 13.53
CA GLN A 80 21.28 4.37 12.46
C GLN A 80 21.22 5.07 11.10
N PHE A 81 20.14 5.82 10.84
CA PHE A 81 19.99 6.60 9.61
C PHE A 81 21.06 7.69 9.50
N LEU A 82 21.30 8.46 10.57
CA LEU A 82 22.34 9.48 10.61
C LEU A 82 23.75 8.87 10.53
N GLU A 83 23.98 7.73 11.17
CA GLU A 83 25.28 7.04 11.11
C GLU A 83 25.60 6.56 9.68
N ASN A 84 24.58 6.18 8.91
CA ASN A 84 24.69 5.66 7.55
C ASN A 84 24.24 6.67 6.47
N TRP A 85 24.19 7.97 6.76
CA TRP A 85 23.60 8.94 5.85
C TRP A 85 24.30 9.00 4.48
N ARG A 86 25.62 8.81 4.44
CA ARG A 86 26.41 8.87 3.20
C ARG A 86 26.00 7.79 2.20
N PRO A 87 26.05 6.48 2.53
CA PRO A 87 25.60 5.43 1.60
C PRO A 87 24.10 5.55 1.27
N ILE A 88 23.27 5.97 2.22
CA ILE A 88 21.84 6.22 1.96
C ILE A 88 21.66 7.31 0.89
N LEU A 89 22.39 8.42 0.99
CA LEU A 89 22.27 9.52 0.04
C LEU A 89 22.77 9.14 -1.37
N TYR A 90 23.82 8.32 -1.45
CA TYR A 90 24.28 7.76 -2.73
C TYR A 90 23.23 6.81 -3.35
N LEU A 91 22.53 6.01 -2.56
CA LEU A 91 21.47 5.16 -3.10
C LEU A 91 20.23 5.98 -3.49
N ALA A 92 19.85 6.97 -2.68
CA ALA A 92 18.65 7.76 -2.87
C ALA A 92 18.73 8.75 -4.04
N ILE A 93 19.90 9.34 -4.31
CA ILE A 93 20.06 10.32 -5.40
C ILE A 93 20.59 9.64 -6.67
N PRO A 94 21.90 9.32 -6.79
CA PRO A 94 22.40 8.76 -8.03
C PRO A 94 21.85 7.36 -8.31
N GLY A 95 21.62 6.54 -7.28
CA GLY A 95 21.01 5.21 -7.47
C GLY A 95 19.60 5.28 -8.10
N VAL A 96 18.76 6.20 -7.62
CA VAL A 96 17.41 6.41 -8.19
C VAL A 96 17.47 7.00 -9.59
N ILE A 97 18.36 7.97 -9.86
CA ILE A 97 18.53 8.54 -11.21
C ILE A 97 18.91 7.45 -12.21
N VAL A 98 19.86 6.60 -11.86
CA VAL A 98 20.27 5.47 -12.72
C VAL A 98 19.08 4.52 -12.93
N GLY A 99 18.35 4.15 -11.87
CA GLY A 99 17.17 3.29 -11.99
C GLY A 99 16.08 3.90 -12.89
N MET A 100 15.85 5.21 -12.79
CA MET A 100 14.90 5.94 -13.62
C MET A 100 15.33 5.93 -15.09
N LEU A 101 16.60 6.21 -15.39
CA LEU A 101 17.14 6.18 -16.74
C LEU A 101 17.06 4.78 -17.36
N LEU A 102 17.35 3.74 -16.58
CA LEU A 102 17.27 2.36 -17.05
C LEU A 102 15.84 1.90 -17.34
N THR A 103 14.85 2.38 -16.58
CA THR A 103 13.44 2.00 -16.75
C THR A 103 12.75 2.82 -17.84
N THR A 104 13.24 4.03 -18.11
CA THR A 104 12.63 4.97 -19.08
C THR A 104 13.13 4.76 -20.53
N GLY A 105 14.06 3.82 -20.76
CA GLY A 105 14.44 3.35 -22.09
C GLY A 105 13.59 2.18 -22.56
#